data_AF-A0A9D8YI99-F1
#
_entry.id   AF-A0A9D8YI99-F1
#
_cell.length_a   1.000
_cell.length_b   1.000
_cell.length_c   1.000
_cell.angle_alpha   90.00
_cell.angle_beta   90.00
_cell.angle_gamma   90.00
#
_symmetry.space_group_name_H-M   'P 1'
#
loop_
_entity.id
_entity.type
_entity.pdbx_description
1 polymer ?
#
loop_
_entity_poly.entity_id
_entity_poly.type
_entity_poly.pdbx_seq_one_letter_code
_entity_poly.pdbx_strand_id
1 'polypeptide(L)'
;MTIRVHENGLGSFLLSLNGGDGAQVQSALDGGCARLNQLEEECAPDFDLIGTGSLDVLPRSAVMRRVMEVLRSAAAQAGIAYAASRVPAVLRGAIVDDVLATMLNDHPFDSAFVVSGECGAFQIEMEGVLDVPAEARTGLWLEMVHGLRPGIVRGGIVSAGARFDEHPSGDADIVTLYGACATETALAATLVAESVEMNSAARQASIPPVEEIWDALSKGARTLSRLRDQRLVRSGVLTLRGRGRLIGMISADRLLRFGVSDWR
;
A
#
# COMPACT_ATOMS: atom_id res chain seq x y z
N MET A 1 4.78 -12.59 21.99
CA MET A 1 4.47 -12.71 20.56
C MET A 1 2.98 -12.90 20.43
N THR A 2 2.31 -11.99 19.71
CA THR A 2 0.86 -12.03 19.62
C THR A 2 0.44 -11.47 18.27
N ILE A 3 -0.32 -12.27 17.52
CA ILE A 3 -0.88 -11.92 16.22
C ILE A 3 -2.41 -11.93 16.38
N ARG A 4 -3.09 -10.97 15.75
CA ARG A 4 -4.56 -10.94 15.70
C ARG A 4 -5.08 -10.72 14.30
N VAL A 5 -6.07 -11.52 13.94
CA VAL A 5 -6.95 -11.27 12.80
C VAL A 5 -8.21 -10.60 13.35
N HIS A 6 -8.59 -9.47 12.76
CA HIS A 6 -9.79 -8.71 13.10
C HIS A 6 -10.60 -8.46 11.85
N GLU A 7 -11.90 -8.71 11.92
CA GLU A 7 -12.83 -8.50 10.80
C GLU A 7 -13.96 -7.57 11.23
N ASN A 8 -14.27 -6.60 10.39
CA ASN A 8 -15.38 -5.69 10.58
C ASN A 8 -15.90 -5.15 9.22
N GLY A 9 -16.83 -4.20 9.21
CA GLY A 9 -17.39 -3.65 7.97
C GLY A 9 -16.39 -2.92 7.06
N LEU A 10 -15.18 -2.62 7.56
CA LEU A 10 -14.08 -2.03 6.77
C LEU A 10 -13.18 -3.09 6.10
N GLY A 11 -13.30 -4.36 6.50
CA GLY A 11 -12.58 -5.49 5.93
C GLY A 11 -11.89 -6.38 6.97
N SER A 12 -10.94 -7.19 6.48
CA SER A 12 -10.10 -8.05 7.31
C SER A 12 -8.74 -7.41 7.53
N PHE A 13 -8.27 -7.42 8.78
CA PHE A 13 -7.04 -6.79 9.24
C PHE A 13 -6.19 -7.79 10.02
N LEU A 14 -4.90 -7.78 9.75
CA LEU A 14 -3.91 -8.54 10.50
C LEU A 14 -3.01 -7.56 11.25
N LEU A 15 -3.00 -7.69 12.57
CA LEU A 15 -2.23 -6.87 13.49
C LEU A 15 -1.19 -7.77 14.16
N SER A 16 0.05 -7.29 14.25
CA SER A 16 1.12 -8.01 14.93
C SER A 16 2.10 -7.05 15.58
N LEU A 17 2.58 -7.44 16.76
CA LEU A 17 3.57 -6.73 17.54
C LEU A 17 4.58 -7.72 18.12
N ASN A 18 5.83 -7.29 18.18
CA ASN A 18 6.93 -8.00 18.82
C ASN A 18 7.85 -7.02 19.55
N GLY A 19 8.43 -7.46 20.66
CA GLY A 19 9.08 -6.59 21.64
C GLY A 19 8.14 -6.18 22.78
N GLY A 20 8.68 -5.71 23.90
CA GLY A 20 7.92 -5.33 25.09
C GLY A 20 7.48 -6.52 25.97
N ASP A 21 6.84 -6.22 27.11
CA ASP A 21 6.26 -7.25 27.97
C ASP A 21 4.93 -7.79 27.40
N GLY A 22 4.51 -8.98 27.84
CA GLY A 22 3.30 -9.62 27.31
C GLY A 22 2.00 -8.85 27.55
N ALA A 23 1.92 -8.05 28.61
CA ALA A 23 0.74 -7.24 28.92
C ALA A 23 0.68 -5.99 28.03
N GLN A 24 1.82 -5.35 27.77
CA GLN A 24 1.96 -4.24 26.83
C GLN A 24 1.56 -4.66 25.42
N VAL A 25 2.09 -5.78 24.93
CA VAL A 25 1.73 -6.33 23.60
C VAL A 25 0.23 -6.57 23.51
N GLN A 26 -0.35 -7.21 24.53
CA GLN A 26 -1.78 -7.50 24.56
C GLN A 26 -2.63 -6.22 24.58
N SER A 27 -2.28 -5.26 25.43
CA SER A 27 -2.97 -3.95 25.52
C SER A 27 -2.90 -3.18 24.21
N ALA A 28 -1.75 -3.19 23.52
CA ALA A 28 -1.59 -2.52 22.24
C ALA A 28 -2.45 -3.15 21.14
N LEU A 29 -2.52 -4.48 21.09
CA LEU A 29 -3.41 -5.20 20.16
C LEU A 29 -4.89 -4.97 20.48
N ASP A 30 -5.27 -4.97 21.76
CA ASP A 30 -6.63 -4.62 22.18
C ASP A 30 -6.99 -3.19 21.75
N GLY A 31 -6.07 -2.24 21.91
CA GLY A 31 -6.21 -0.85 21.45
C GLY A 31 -6.38 -0.75 19.94
N GLY A 32 -5.58 -1.49 19.16
CA GLY A 32 -5.70 -1.55 17.70
C GLY A 32 -7.06 -2.12 17.23
N CYS A 33 -7.51 -3.24 17.80
CA CYS A 33 -8.83 -3.82 17.52
C CYS A 33 -9.98 -2.87 17.90
N ALA A 34 -9.89 -2.22 19.07
CA ALA A 34 -10.89 -1.24 19.49
C ALA A 34 -10.95 -0.04 18.54
N ARG A 35 -9.78 0.43 18.07
CA ARG A 35 -9.71 1.52 17.10
C ARG A 35 -10.33 1.16 15.76
N LEU A 36 -10.13 -0.07 15.27
CA LEU A 36 -10.78 -0.54 14.03
C LEU A 36 -12.31 -0.48 14.13
N ASN A 37 -12.90 -0.89 15.25
CA ASN A 37 -14.34 -0.80 15.46
C ASN A 37 -14.82 0.66 15.51
N GLN A 38 -14.08 1.53 16.19
CA GLN A 38 -14.40 2.96 16.23
C GLN A 38 -14.34 3.61 14.84
N LEU A 39 -13.34 3.25 14.03
CA LEU A 39 -13.18 3.77 12.67
C LEU A 39 -14.35 3.38 11.76
N GLU A 40 -14.94 2.21 11.94
CA GLU A 40 -16.12 1.78 11.18
C GLU A 40 -17.30 2.72 11.44
N GLU A 41 -17.59 3.01 12.71
CA GLU A 41 -18.65 3.93 13.10
C GLU A 41 -18.37 5.37 12.64
N GLU A 42 -17.12 5.83 12.74
CA GLU A 42 -16.70 7.17 12.34
C GLU A 42 -16.77 7.38 10.82
N CYS A 43 -16.40 6.37 10.02
CA CYS A 43 -16.35 6.48 8.56
C CYS A 43 -17.70 6.25 7.89
N ALA A 44 -18.62 5.51 8.53
CA ALA A 44 -19.96 5.23 7.99
C ALA A 44 -20.68 6.46 7.38
N PRO A 45 -20.80 7.61 8.07
CA PRO A 45 -21.47 8.79 7.50
C PRO A 45 -20.70 9.48 6.36
N ASP A 46 -19.40 9.21 6.20
CA ASP A 46 -18.57 9.85 5.18
C ASP A 46 -18.66 9.16 3.81
N PHE A 47 -19.06 7.89 3.75
CA PHE A 47 -19.19 7.16 2.48
C PHE A 47 -20.21 7.79 1.53
N ASP A 48 -21.35 8.26 2.06
CA ASP A 48 -22.38 8.94 1.27
C ASP A 48 -21.87 10.27 0.68
N LEU A 49 -21.05 11.00 1.45
CA LEU A 49 -20.47 12.28 1.03
C LEU A 49 -19.49 12.09 -0.15
N ILE A 50 -18.70 11.03 -0.13
CA ILE A 50 -17.69 10.73 -1.16
C ILE A 50 -18.31 10.21 -2.45
N GLY A 51 -19.42 9.46 -2.33
CA GLY A 51 -20.19 8.97 -3.48
C GLY A 51 -20.65 10.07 -4.44
N THR A 52 -20.66 11.33 -3.99
CA THR A 52 -20.96 12.50 -4.83
C THR A 52 -19.88 12.84 -5.86
N GLY A 53 -18.67 12.29 -5.73
CA GLY A 53 -17.59 12.47 -6.69
C GLY A 53 -16.94 13.86 -6.69
N SER A 54 -17.11 14.64 -5.62
CA SER A 54 -16.48 15.96 -5.46
C SER A 54 -15.23 15.92 -4.59
N LEU A 55 -14.21 16.70 -4.96
CA LEU A 55 -13.05 16.99 -4.09
C LEU A 55 -13.39 17.99 -2.97
N ASP A 56 -14.44 18.78 -3.16
CA ASP A 56 -14.88 19.84 -2.24
C ASP A 56 -15.91 19.29 -1.24
N VAL A 57 -15.55 18.18 -0.62
CA VAL A 57 -16.29 17.60 0.50
C VAL A 57 -15.45 17.73 1.76
N LEU A 58 -16.11 17.98 2.89
CA LEU A 58 -15.47 18.05 4.21
C LEU A 58 -15.94 16.86 5.06
N PRO A 59 -15.18 15.75 5.09
CA PRO A 59 -15.53 14.60 5.89
C PRO A 59 -15.55 14.89 7.39
N ARG A 60 -16.33 14.11 8.13
CA ARG A 60 -16.45 14.20 9.58
C ARG A 60 -15.33 13.45 10.29
N SER A 61 -14.96 12.27 9.80
CA SER A 61 -13.89 11.47 10.39
C SER A 61 -12.50 12.06 10.10
N ALA A 62 -11.57 11.89 11.04
CA ALA A 62 -10.19 12.36 10.87
C ALA A 62 -9.47 11.59 9.75
N VAL A 63 -9.67 10.27 9.69
CA VAL A 63 -9.11 9.39 8.66
C VAL A 63 -9.58 9.82 7.27
N MET A 64 -10.87 10.11 7.08
CA MET A 64 -11.35 10.53 5.77
C MET A 64 -10.90 11.96 5.40
N ARG A 65 -10.77 12.87 6.36
CA ARG A 65 -10.14 14.18 6.08
C ARG A 65 -8.72 14.01 5.57
N ARG A 66 -7.94 13.09 6.15
CA ARG A 66 -6.59 12.77 5.69
C ARG A 66 -6.59 12.22 4.26
N VAL A 67 -7.52 11.31 3.93
CA VAL A 67 -7.71 10.81 2.56
C VAL A 67 -7.97 11.95 1.58
N MET A 68 -8.92 12.82 1.88
CA MET A 68 -9.26 13.96 1.02
C MET A 68 -8.13 14.98 0.90
N GLU A 69 -7.35 15.19 1.97
CA GLU A 69 -6.16 16.04 1.95
C GLU A 69 -5.08 15.50 0.99
N VAL A 70 -4.81 14.18 1.05
CA VAL A 70 -3.85 13.53 0.15
C VAL A 70 -4.31 13.64 -1.31
N LEU A 71 -5.60 13.39 -1.58
CA LEU A 71 -6.18 13.51 -2.93
C LEU A 71 -6.17 14.96 -3.45
N ARG A 72 -6.50 15.94 -2.59
CA ARG A 72 -6.43 17.37 -2.94
C ARG A 72 -5.00 17.83 -3.21
N SER A 73 -4.04 17.38 -2.39
CA SER A 73 -2.63 17.72 -2.56
C SER A 73 -2.08 17.16 -3.86
N ALA A 74 -2.42 15.91 -4.20
CA ALA A 74 -2.06 15.31 -5.47
C ALA A 74 -2.66 16.05 -6.68
N ALA A 75 -3.92 16.47 -6.59
CA ALA A 75 -4.55 17.27 -7.64
C ALA A 75 -3.90 18.63 -7.83
N ALA A 76 -3.62 19.34 -6.73
CA ALA A 76 -3.06 20.69 -6.76
C ALA A 76 -1.57 20.72 -7.17
N GLN A 77 -0.77 19.80 -6.65
CA GLN A 77 0.70 19.86 -6.79
C GLN A 77 1.24 19.03 -7.96
N ALA A 78 0.61 17.90 -8.26
CA ALA A 78 1.07 16.97 -9.28
C ALA A 78 0.18 16.94 -10.54
N GLY A 79 -0.87 17.78 -10.58
CA GLY A 79 -1.79 17.88 -11.71
C GLY A 79 -2.59 16.60 -11.94
N ILE A 80 -2.76 15.78 -10.90
CA ILE A 80 -3.44 14.49 -10.99
C ILE A 80 -4.95 14.73 -10.91
N ALA A 81 -5.66 14.44 -11.99
CA ALA A 81 -7.12 14.54 -11.99
C ALA A 81 -7.71 13.66 -10.89
N TYR A 82 -8.63 14.21 -10.09
CA TYR A 82 -9.33 13.42 -9.08
C TYR A 82 -10.20 12.34 -9.71
N ALA A 83 -10.23 11.18 -9.07
CA ALA A 83 -11.12 10.09 -9.41
C ALA A 83 -11.62 9.45 -8.11
N ALA A 84 -12.95 9.41 -7.93
CA ALA A 84 -13.58 8.82 -6.75
C ALA A 84 -13.23 7.32 -6.58
N SER A 85 -12.93 6.63 -7.69
CA SER A 85 -12.47 5.23 -7.69
C SER A 85 -11.17 5.01 -6.90
N ARG A 86 -10.37 6.05 -6.64
CA ARG A 86 -9.14 5.93 -5.86
C ARG A 86 -9.37 6.01 -4.35
N VAL A 87 -10.53 6.49 -3.91
CA VAL A 87 -10.81 6.73 -2.49
C VAL A 87 -10.72 5.45 -1.64
N PRO A 88 -11.28 4.29 -2.04
CA PRO A 88 -11.21 3.07 -1.23
C PRO A 88 -9.78 2.63 -0.91
N ALA A 89 -8.90 2.65 -1.92
CA ALA A 89 -7.49 2.34 -1.78
C ALA A 89 -6.77 3.26 -0.78
N VAL A 90 -6.96 4.57 -0.92
CA VAL A 90 -6.32 5.58 -0.05
C VAL A 90 -6.87 5.50 1.37
N LEU A 91 -8.17 5.22 1.52
CA LEU A 91 -8.81 5.00 2.81
C LEU A 91 -8.21 3.80 3.54
N ARG A 92 -8.00 2.67 2.85
CA ARG A 92 -7.35 1.49 3.44
C ARG A 92 -5.97 1.84 3.98
N GLY A 93 -5.18 2.61 3.22
CA GLY A 93 -3.89 3.14 3.65
C GLY A 93 -3.99 4.00 4.92
N ALA A 94 -4.97 4.90 4.98
CA ALA A 94 -5.18 5.76 6.15
C ALA A 94 -5.62 4.98 7.39
N ILE A 95 -6.44 3.94 7.24
CA ILE A 95 -6.85 3.06 8.34
C ILE A 95 -5.65 2.32 8.92
N VAL A 96 -4.82 1.67 8.09
CA VAL A 96 -3.67 0.91 8.61
C VAL A 96 -2.62 1.82 9.25
N ASP A 97 -2.43 3.04 8.74
CA ASP A 97 -1.56 4.06 9.37
C ASP A 97 -2.09 4.48 10.76
N ASP A 98 -3.38 4.79 10.88
CA ASP A 98 -4.02 5.24 12.12
C ASP A 98 -4.03 4.15 13.21
N VAL A 99 -4.33 2.91 12.82
CA VAL A 99 -4.33 1.76 13.73
C VAL A 99 -2.91 1.44 14.19
N LEU A 100 -1.92 1.47 13.29
CA LEU A 100 -0.52 1.25 13.69
C LEU A 100 -0.06 2.34 14.67
N ALA A 101 -0.37 3.61 14.40
CA ALA A 101 -0.04 4.70 15.32
C ALA A 101 -0.68 4.50 16.71
N THR A 102 -1.94 4.04 16.74
CA THR A 102 -2.65 3.69 17.98
C THR A 102 -1.99 2.54 18.73
N MET A 103 -1.55 1.50 18.02
CA MET A 103 -0.86 0.35 18.62
C MET A 103 0.49 0.74 19.22
N LEU A 104 1.20 1.67 18.59
CA LEU A 104 2.53 2.07 19.03
C LEU A 104 2.49 2.95 20.29
N ASN A 105 1.52 3.88 20.41
CA ASN A 105 1.28 4.74 21.60
C ASN A 105 2.52 5.04 22.48
N ASP A 106 3.58 5.61 21.88
CA ASP A 106 4.88 5.94 22.50
C ASP A 106 5.71 4.78 23.10
N HIS A 107 5.32 3.54 22.86
CA HIS A 107 6.06 2.35 23.25
C HIS A 107 6.95 1.85 22.10
N PRO A 108 8.26 1.65 22.34
CA PRO A 108 9.14 1.06 21.35
C PRO A 108 8.93 -0.45 21.28
N PHE A 109 8.45 -0.92 20.12
CA PHE A 109 8.39 -2.32 19.75
C PHE A 109 9.47 -2.63 18.71
N ASP A 110 10.05 -3.83 18.75
CA ASP A 110 11.06 -4.29 17.79
C ASP A 110 10.46 -4.44 16.39
N SER A 111 9.20 -4.87 16.33
CA SER A 111 8.42 -4.87 15.10
C SER A 111 6.94 -4.72 15.36
N ALA A 112 6.25 -3.98 14.50
CA ALA A 112 4.83 -3.73 14.52
C ALA A 112 4.32 -3.64 13.08
N PHE A 113 3.16 -4.22 12.80
CA PHE A 113 2.48 -3.96 11.55
C PHE A 113 0.97 -4.08 11.67
N VAL A 114 0.31 -3.39 10.76
CA VAL A 114 -1.11 -3.55 10.45
C VAL A 114 -1.21 -3.71 8.94
N VAL A 115 -1.81 -4.81 8.47
CA VAL A 115 -2.05 -5.05 7.05
C VAL A 115 -3.52 -5.36 6.81
N SER A 116 -4.02 -4.94 5.66
CA SER A 116 -5.31 -5.31 5.13
C SER A 116 -5.16 -5.60 3.65
N GLY A 117 -5.32 -6.87 3.27
CA GLY A 117 -4.95 -7.35 1.93
C GLY A 117 -3.48 -7.07 1.62
N GLU A 118 -3.26 -6.27 0.56
CA GLU A 118 -1.93 -5.87 0.09
C GLU A 118 -1.55 -4.43 0.46
N CYS A 119 -2.25 -3.84 1.42
CA CYS A 119 -1.97 -2.52 1.95
C CYS A 119 -1.55 -2.64 3.42
N GLY A 120 -0.39 -2.10 3.77
CA GLY A 120 0.15 -2.24 5.12
C GLY A 120 0.97 -1.07 5.61
N ALA A 121 0.92 -0.84 6.91
CA ALA A 121 1.81 0.04 7.65
C ALA A 121 2.75 -0.79 8.52
N PHE A 122 4.03 -0.43 8.53
CA PHE A 122 5.10 -1.20 9.17
C PHE A 122 6.01 -0.30 10.00
N GLN A 123 6.43 -0.81 11.15
CA GLN A 123 7.60 -0.36 11.90
C GLN A 123 8.42 -1.59 12.28
N ILE A 124 9.60 -1.75 11.70
CA ILE A 124 10.48 -2.90 11.93
C ILE A 124 11.89 -2.34 12.14
N GLU A 125 12.45 -2.57 13.32
CA GLU A 125 13.83 -2.22 13.63
C GLU A 125 14.81 -3.13 12.89
N MET A 126 16.09 -2.76 12.85
CA MET A 126 17.13 -3.47 12.08
C MET A 126 17.13 -4.99 12.32
N GLU A 127 17.07 -5.37 13.60
CA GLU A 127 17.04 -6.76 14.08
C GLU A 127 15.62 -7.25 14.39
N GLY A 128 14.60 -6.43 14.09
CA GLY A 128 13.20 -6.76 14.30
C GLY A 128 12.83 -8.03 13.54
N VAL A 129 12.21 -8.97 14.27
CA VAL A 129 11.68 -10.20 13.67
C VAL A 129 10.21 -9.98 13.35
N LEU A 130 9.93 -9.92 12.05
CA LEU A 130 8.57 -9.88 11.53
C LEU A 130 8.00 -11.29 11.52
N ASP A 131 7.03 -11.56 12.40
CA ASP A 131 6.29 -12.82 12.37
C ASP A 131 4.97 -12.64 11.62
N VAL A 132 4.72 -13.55 10.69
CA VAL A 132 3.58 -13.53 9.77
C VAL A 132 2.91 -14.91 9.81
N PRO A 133 1.60 -14.97 10.12
CA PRO A 133 0.89 -16.24 10.19
C PRO A 133 0.84 -16.88 8.80
N ALA A 134 0.74 -18.21 8.76
CA ALA A 134 0.96 -18.98 7.53
C ALA A 134 0.08 -18.51 6.36
N GLU A 135 -1.16 -18.17 6.64
CA GLU A 135 -2.16 -17.64 5.72
C GLU A 135 -1.78 -16.30 5.09
N ALA A 136 -1.00 -15.46 5.77
CA ALA A 136 -0.58 -14.15 5.27
C ALA A 136 0.82 -14.17 4.64
N ARG A 137 1.53 -15.31 4.67
CA ARG A 137 2.88 -15.44 4.10
C ARG A 137 2.91 -15.28 2.59
N THR A 138 1.76 -15.38 1.91
CA THR A 138 1.63 -15.17 0.47
C THR A 138 1.59 -13.70 0.06
N GLY A 139 1.41 -12.77 1.01
CA GLY A 139 1.36 -11.33 0.73
C GLY A 139 2.62 -10.79 0.05
N LEU A 140 2.46 -9.98 -0.99
CA LEU A 140 3.58 -9.39 -1.72
C LEU A 140 4.32 -8.32 -0.91
N TRP A 141 3.60 -7.65 -0.01
CA TRP A 141 4.22 -6.76 0.98
C TRP A 141 5.32 -7.45 1.79
N LEU A 142 5.24 -8.77 2.03
CA LEU A 142 6.28 -9.51 2.76
C LEU A 142 7.57 -9.65 1.94
N GLU A 143 7.47 -9.86 0.62
CA GLU A 143 8.67 -9.85 -0.24
C GLU A 143 9.29 -8.48 -0.32
N MET A 144 8.47 -7.42 -0.33
CA MET A 144 8.96 -6.06 -0.28
C MET A 144 9.73 -5.79 1.02
N VAL A 145 9.19 -6.21 2.18
CA VAL A 145 9.94 -6.14 3.45
C VAL A 145 11.27 -6.88 3.34
N HIS A 146 11.27 -8.11 2.80
CA HIS A 146 12.51 -8.86 2.62
C HIS A 146 13.50 -8.16 1.67
N GLY A 147 13.01 -7.55 0.59
CA GLY A 147 13.80 -6.79 -0.37
C GLY A 147 14.40 -5.50 0.19
N LEU A 148 13.77 -4.92 1.21
CA LEU A 148 14.25 -3.73 1.93
C LEU A 148 15.27 -4.08 3.03
N ARG A 149 15.40 -5.35 3.41
CA ARG A 149 16.35 -5.79 4.45
C ARG A 149 17.73 -6.16 3.87
N PRO A 150 18.82 -6.09 4.65
CA PRO A 150 18.89 -5.60 6.04
C PRO A 150 18.63 -4.09 6.10
N GLY A 151 17.86 -3.64 7.10
CA GLY A 151 17.45 -2.25 7.21
C GLY A 151 16.28 -2.05 8.17
N ILE A 152 16.04 -0.79 8.54
CA ILE A 152 14.84 -0.35 9.26
C ILE A 152 13.72 -0.15 8.24
N VAL A 153 12.57 -0.79 8.46
CA VAL A 153 11.38 -0.61 7.63
C VAL A 153 10.35 0.16 8.43
N ARG A 154 10.23 1.46 8.16
CA ARG A 154 9.22 2.34 8.77
C ARG A 154 8.42 3.07 7.69
N GLY A 155 7.13 2.80 7.60
CA GLY A 155 6.20 3.44 6.66
C GLY A 155 5.23 2.47 6.01
N GLY A 156 4.72 2.85 4.83
CA GLY A 156 3.69 2.09 4.13
C GLY A 156 4.24 1.23 3.01
N ILE A 157 3.73 0.01 2.88
CA ILE A 157 3.93 -0.85 1.70
C ILE A 157 2.57 -1.19 1.11
N VAL A 158 2.38 -0.89 -0.17
CA VAL A 158 1.08 -1.09 -0.85
C VAL A 158 1.28 -1.70 -2.22
N SER A 159 0.47 -2.72 -2.55
CA SER A 159 0.39 -3.30 -3.89
C SER A 159 -0.90 -2.91 -4.63
N ALA A 160 -0.78 -2.67 -5.94
CA ALA A 160 -1.87 -2.32 -6.87
C ALA A 160 -1.65 -3.01 -8.23
N GLY A 161 -2.63 -2.92 -9.14
CA GLY A 161 -2.58 -3.53 -10.48
C GLY A 161 -3.65 -4.60 -10.71
N ALA A 162 -3.65 -5.19 -11.91
CA ALA A 162 -4.72 -6.04 -12.43
C ALA A 162 -4.96 -7.35 -11.63
N ARG A 163 -4.03 -7.74 -10.75
CA ARG A 163 -4.21 -8.89 -9.85
C ARG A 163 -5.02 -8.57 -8.59
N PHE A 164 -5.35 -7.29 -8.35
CA PHE A 164 -6.06 -6.87 -7.15
C PHE A 164 -7.38 -6.21 -7.52
N ASP A 165 -8.47 -6.75 -7.00
CA ASP A 165 -9.84 -6.29 -7.30
C ASP A 165 -10.08 -4.81 -6.93
N GLU A 166 -9.32 -4.29 -5.97
CA GLU A 166 -9.43 -2.93 -5.45
C GLU A 166 -8.69 -1.88 -6.30
N HIS A 167 -7.83 -2.31 -7.23
CA HIS A 167 -7.01 -1.44 -8.06
C HIS A 167 -7.06 -1.81 -9.56
N PRO A 168 -8.24 -1.92 -10.18
CA PRO A 168 -8.38 -2.49 -11.52
C PRO A 168 -7.97 -1.55 -12.67
N SER A 169 -7.32 -0.42 -12.41
CA SER A 169 -6.99 0.56 -13.43
C SER A 169 -5.54 0.42 -13.93
N GLY A 170 -5.40 0.23 -15.24
CA GLY A 170 -4.11 0.02 -15.92
C GLY A 170 -3.87 -1.43 -16.34
N ASP A 171 -2.75 -1.67 -17.03
CA ASP A 171 -2.32 -2.99 -17.53
C ASP A 171 -1.26 -3.66 -16.64
N ALA A 172 -0.69 -2.98 -15.65
CA ALA A 172 0.31 -3.58 -14.76
C ALA A 172 -0.26 -4.82 -14.07
N ASP A 173 0.50 -5.91 -14.05
CA ASP A 173 0.13 -7.11 -13.30
C ASP A 173 0.18 -6.80 -11.80
N ILE A 174 1.32 -6.25 -11.36
CA ILE A 174 1.59 -5.87 -9.98
C ILE A 174 2.41 -4.58 -9.97
N VAL A 175 2.06 -3.66 -9.08
CA VAL A 175 2.88 -2.54 -8.64
C VAL A 175 2.95 -2.59 -7.14
N THR A 176 4.14 -2.72 -6.54
CA THR A 176 4.32 -2.67 -5.08
C THR A 176 5.28 -1.56 -4.72
N LEU A 177 4.81 -0.59 -3.92
CA LEU A 177 5.56 0.58 -3.53
C LEU A 177 5.84 0.60 -2.03
N TYR A 178 6.93 1.26 -1.64
CA TYR A 178 7.28 1.57 -0.26
C TYR A 178 7.43 3.09 -0.11
N GLY A 179 6.75 3.67 0.88
CA GLY A 179 6.76 5.10 1.15
C GLY A 179 6.78 5.43 2.64
N ALA A 180 6.58 6.71 2.97
CA ALA A 180 6.64 7.19 4.35
C ALA A 180 5.42 6.76 5.19
N CYS A 181 4.25 6.61 4.56
CA CYS A 181 3.01 6.13 5.16
C CYS A 181 2.17 5.38 4.11
N ALA A 182 1.25 4.51 4.54
CA ALA A 182 0.45 3.69 3.65
C ALA A 182 -0.56 4.52 2.85
N THR A 183 -1.09 5.60 3.43
CA THR A 183 -2.06 6.49 2.77
C THR A 183 -1.54 7.07 1.45
N GLU A 184 -0.38 7.73 1.49
CA GLU A 184 0.22 8.33 0.29
C GLU A 184 0.75 7.27 -0.68
N THR A 185 1.28 6.17 -0.12
CA THR A 185 1.79 5.04 -0.90
C THR A 185 0.66 4.35 -1.68
N ALA A 186 -0.55 4.24 -1.11
CA ALA A 186 -1.71 3.66 -1.79
C ALA A 186 -2.17 4.50 -2.98
N LEU A 187 -2.21 5.83 -2.83
CA LEU A 187 -2.47 6.72 -3.95
C LEU A 187 -1.38 6.56 -5.02
N ALA A 188 -0.11 6.59 -4.63
CA ALA A 188 1.02 6.45 -5.54
C ALA A 188 0.99 5.11 -6.30
N ALA A 189 0.71 3.99 -5.61
CA ALA A 189 0.62 2.67 -6.22
C ALA A 189 -0.48 2.61 -7.27
N THR A 190 -1.64 3.18 -6.96
CA THR A 190 -2.77 3.30 -7.90
C THR A 190 -2.39 4.10 -9.14
N LEU A 191 -1.75 5.26 -8.97
CA LEU A 191 -1.35 6.13 -10.09
C LEU A 191 -0.26 5.49 -10.98
N VAL A 192 0.67 4.76 -10.37
CA VAL A 192 1.70 4.04 -11.11
C VAL A 192 1.06 2.90 -11.91
N ALA A 193 0.17 2.11 -11.29
CA ALA A 193 -0.57 1.06 -11.98
C ALA A 193 -1.37 1.61 -13.17
N GLU A 194 -2.12 2.69 -12.97
CA GLU A 194 -2.88 3.39 -14.01
C GLU A 194 -2.02 3.87 -15.18
N SER A 195 -0.79 4.30 -14.90
CA SER A 195 0.10 4.81 -15.95
C SER A 195 0.77 3.72 -16.80
N VAL A 196 0.72 2.47 -16.35
CA VAL A 196 1.17 1.33 -17.15
C VAL A 196 0.06 0.96 -18.11
N GLU A 197 0.13 1.50 -19.33
CA GLU A 197 -0.86 1.25 -20.38
C GLU A 197 -0.18 0.71 -21.64
N MET A 198 -0.59 -0.49 -22.01
CA MET A 198 -0.33 -1.08 -23.31
C MET A 198 -1.28 -0.49 -24.35
N ASN A 199 -0.84 -0.47 -25.61
CA ASN A 199 -1.77 -0.15 -26.69
C ASN A 199 -2.83 -1.26 -26.85
N SER A 200 -3.97 -0.92 -27.46
CA SER A 200 -5.12 -1.82 -27.57
C SER A 200 -4.82 -3.12 -28.33
N ALA A 201 -4.01 -3.06 -29.38
CA ALA A 201 -3.62 -4.24 -30.17
C ALA A 201 -2.74 -5.19 -29.36
N ALA A 202 -1.76 -4.65 -28.63
CA ALA A 202 -0.88 -5.41 -27.76
C ALA A 202 -1.64 -6.04 -26.58
N ARG A 203 -2.62 -5.32 -26.01
CA ARG A 203 -3.47 -5.85 -24.93
C ARG A 203 -4.29 -7.07 -25.36
N GLN A 204 -4.75 -7.10 -26.60
CA GLN A 204 -5.56 -8.20 -27.16
C GLN A 204 -4.70 -9.35 -27.69
N ALA A 205 -3.39 -9.15 -27.86
CA ALA A 205 -2.50 -10.18 -28.33
C ALA A 205 -2.27 -11.25 -27.25
N SER A 206 -2.36 -12.52 -27.63
CA SER A 206 -2.04 -13.64 -26.72
C SER A 206 -0.58 -13.60 -26.25
N ILE A 207 0.33 -13.12 -27.10
CA ILE A 207 1.73 -12.84 -26.78
C ILE A 207 2.04 -11.44 -27.29
N PRO A 208 2.01 -10.42 -26.40
CA PRO A 208 2.34 -9.05 -26.80
C PRO A 208 3.81 -8.92 -27.21
N PRO A 209 4.13 -8.00 -28.14
CA PRO A 209 5.53 -7.68 -28.44
C PRO A 209 6.29 -7.23 -27.20
N VAL A 210 7.54 -7.66 -27.05
CA VAL A 210 8.36 -7.35 -25.86
C VAL A 210 8.59 -5.84 -25.71
N GLU A 211 8.76 -5.12 -26.81
CA GLU A 211 8.95 -3.66 -26.78
C GLU A 211 7.71 -2.93 -26.24
N GLU A 212 6.49 -3.40 -26.57
CA GLU A 212 5.25 -2.82 -26.02
C GLU A 212 5.16 -3.01 -24.51
N ILE A 213 5.61 -4.16 -24.00
CA ILE A 213 5.68 -4.41 -22.56
C ILE A 213 6.69 -3.44 -21.92
N TRP A 214 7.86 -3.24 -22.54
CA TRP A 214 8.86 -2.32 -22.02
C TRP A 214 8.43 -0.86 -22.10
N ASP A 215 7.72 -0.45 -23.14
CA ASP A 215 7.19 0.90 -23.28
C ASP A 215 6.13 1.20 -22.22
N ALA A 216 5.20 0.26 -21.98
CA ALA A 216 4.21 0.35 -20.91
C ALA A 216 4.88 0.43 -19.53
N LEU A 217 5.83 -0.47 -19.23
CA LEU A 217 6.60 -0.44 -17.99
C LEU A 217 7.41 0.86 -17.86
N SER A 218 7.92 1.43 -18.95
CA SER A 218 8.67 2.68 -18.93
C SER A 218 7.78 3.89 -18.60
N LYS A 219 6.49 3.87 -18.97
CA LYS A 219 5.52 4.88 -18.51
C LYS A 219 5.33 4.80 -16.98
N GLY A 220 5.08 3.59 -16.47
CA GLY A 220 4.98 3.34 -15.03
C GLY A 220 6.23 3.77 -14.26
N ALA A 221 7.41 3.41 -14.78
CA ALA A 221 8.69 3.76 -14.20
C ALA A 221 8.92 5.29 -14.16
N ARG A 222 8.52 6.03 -15.21
CA ARG A 222 8.59 7.51 -15.20
C ARG A 222 7.64 8.11 -14.15
N THR A 223 6.43 7.59 -14.04
CA THR A 223 5.47 8.01 -12.99
C THR A 223 6.05 7.78 -11.60
N LEU A 224 6.55 6.57 -11.34
CA LEU A 224 7.17 6.21 -10.06
C LEU A 224 8.39 7.08 -9.75
N SER A 225 9.27 7.32 -10.73
CA SER A 225 10.44 8.18 -10.56
C SER A 225 10.04 9.60 -10.15
N ARG A 226 9.03 10.18 -10.81
CA ARG A 226 8.51 11.52 -10.48
C ARG A 226 7.93 11.56 -9.06
N LEU A 227 7.15 10.55 -8.66
CA LEU A 227 6.58 10.46 -7.31
C LEU A 227 7.68 10.29 -6.25
N ARG A 228 8.76 9.58 -6.57
CA ARG A 228 9.95 9.45 -5.72
C ARG A 228 10.68 10.78 -5.56
N ASP A 229 10.85 11.53 -6.64
CA ASP A 229 11.50 12.85 -6.61
C ASP A 229 10.68 13.86 -5.78
N GLN A 230 9.35 13.69 -5.76
CA GLN A 230 8.43 14.42 -4.87
C GLN A 230 8.38 13.88 -3.43
N ARG A 231 9.15 12.83 -3.13
CA ARG A 231 9.23 12.16 -1.82
C ARG A 231 7.94 11.52 -1.32
N LEU A 232 6.97 11.27 -2.21
CA LEU A 232 5.73 10.55 -1.86
C LEU A 232 5.98 9.05 -1.66
N VAL A 233 6.99 8.51 -2.36
CA VAL A 233 7.45 7.13 -2.22
C VAL A 233 8.98 7.08 -2.20
N ARG A 234 9.53 6.01 -1.63
CA ARG A 234 10.98 5.80 -1.51
C ARG A 234 11.49 4.83 -2.55
N SER A 235 10.75 3.76 -2.78
CA SER A 235 11.10 2.72 -3.72
C SER A 235 9.86 1.96 -4.20
N GLY A 236 10.01 1.20 -5.27
CA GLY A 236 8.93 0.38 -5.78
C GLY A 236 9.36 -0.54 -6.90
N VAL A 237 8.47 -1.48 -7.18
CA VAL A 237 8.57 -2.42 -8.28
C VAL A 237 7.26 -2.46 -9.05
N LEU A 238 7.37 -2.67 -10.35
CA LEU A 238 6.23 -2.82 -11.24
C LEU A 238 6.51 -3.96 -12.21
N THR A 239 5.50 -4.78 -12.49
CA THR A 239 5.61 -5.96 -13.34
C THR A 239 4.51 -6.02 -14.36
N LEU A 240 4.87 -6.57 -15.52
CA LEU A 240 3.98 -6.78 -16.64
C LEU A 240 4.47 -7.95 -17.48
N ARG A 241 3.64 -8.99 -17.62
CA ARG A 241 3.87 -10.17 -18.46
C ARG A 241 5.26 -10.80 -18.27
N GLY A 242 5.66 -10.93 -16.99
CA GLY A 242 6.92 -11.56 -16.59
C GLY A 242 8.17 -10.71 -16.79
N ARG A 243 8.02 -9.41 -17.05
CA ARG A 243 9.09 -8.39 -17.02
C ARG A 243 8.87 -7.44 -15.86
N GLY A 244 9.95 -6.89 -15.32
CA GLY A 244 9.89 -6.00 -14.16
C GLY A 244 10.74 -4.75 -14.32
N ARG A 245 10.30 -3.67 -13.66
CA ARG A 245 11.12 -2.48 -13.37
C ARG A 245 11.25 -2.30 -11.87
N LEU A 246 12.43 -1.90 -11.44
CA LEU A 246 12.72 -1.59 -10.03
C LEU A 246 13.25 -0.16 -9.92
N ILE A 247 12.71 0.60 -8.98
CA ILE A 247 13.16 1.97 -8.70
C ILE A 247 13.43 2.11 -7.20
N GLY A 248 14.63 2.58 -6.85
CA GLY A 248 15.06 2.76 -5.46
C GLY A 248 15.85 1.56 -4.93
N MET A 249 16.15 1.56 -3.63
CA MET A 249 16.98 0.53 -3.01
C MET A 249 16.12 -0.66 -2.58
N ILE A 250 15.97 -1.65 -3.47
CA ILE A 250 15.29 -2.92 -3.20
C ILE A 250 16.14 -4.04 -3.80
N SER A 251 16.34 -5.13 -3.05
CA SER A 251 17.04 -6.32 -3.54
C SER A 251 16.13 -7.17 -4.43
N ALA A 252 16.34 -7.13 -5.75
CA ALA A 252 15.55 -7.88 -6.73
C ALA A 252 15.54 -9.41 -6.49
N ASP A 253 16.65 -9.99 -6.01
CA ASP A 253 16.78 -11.42 -5.74
C ASP A 253 15.80 -11.96 -4.69
N ARG A 254 15.11 -11.06 -3.97
CA ARG A 254 14.15 -11.40 -2.91
C ARG A 254 12.69 -11.25 -3.36
N LEU A 255 12.47 -10.94 -4.63
CA LEU A 255 11.16 -10.63 -5.22
C LEU A 255 10.67 -11.77 -6.12
N LEU A 256 10.69 -13.01 -5.61
CA LEU A 256 10.42 -14.21 -6.40
C LEU A 256 8.95 -14.32 -6.85
N ARG A 257 8.00 -13.91 -6.01
CA ARG A 257 6.56 -14.00 -6.31
C ARG A 257 6.06 -12.94 -7.27
N PHE A 258 6.89 -11.96 -7.60
CA PHE A 258 6.64 -11.01 -8.68
C PHE A 258 6.66 -11.67 -10.07
N GLY A 259 7.17 -12.90 -10.19
CA GLY A 259 7.09 -13.70 -11.42
C GLY A 259 7.88 -13.10 -12.57
N VAL A 260 8.94 -12.35 -12.26
CA VAL A 260 9.77 -11.64 -13.23
C VAL A 260 10.93 -12.51 -13.67
N SER A 261 11.07 -12.67 -14.97
CA SER A 261 12.20 -13.35 -15.62
C SER A 261 13.32 -12.41 -16.03
N ASP A 262 13.02 -11.11 -16.17
CA ASP A 262 13.97 -10.07 -16.56
C ASP A 262 13.63 -8.74 -15.85
N TRP A 263 14.57 -8.27 -15.02
CA TRP A 263 14.51 -6.98 -14.34
C TRP A 263 15.36 -5.96 -15.09
N ARG A 264 14.84 -4.75 -15.30
CA ARG A 264 15.71 -3.59 -15.60
C ARG A 264 15.37 -2.36 -14.77
#